data_AF-A0A392RKM3-F1
#
_entry.id   AF-A0A392RKM3-F1
#
_cell.length_a   1.000
_cell.length_b   1.000
_cell.length_c   1.000
_cell.angle_alpha   90.00
_cell.angle_beta   90.00
_cell.angle_gamma   90.00
#
_symmetry.space_group_name_H-M   'P 1'
#
loop_
_entity.id
_entity.type
_entity.pdbx_description
1 polymer ?
#
loop_
_entity_poly.entity_id
_entity_poly.type
_entity_poly.pdbx_seq_one_letter_code
_entity_poly.pdbx_strand_id
1 'polypeptide(L)'
;METLYNVDCVQRILDHFLAMDQVTGGASPCSIDDDGQLIGSPSLTPITMVAKLIDGYLAEVAPDVNLKLPKFQALAAAVPEYARPLDDGLYRAIDIYLK
;
A
#
# COMPACT_ATOMS: atom_id res chain seq x y z
N MET A 1 -3.17 -4.71 -25.81
CA MET A 1 -4.26 -5.04 -24.88
C MET A 1 -4.14 -4.12 -23.69
N GLU A 2 -5.28 -3.66 -23.19
CA GLU A 2 -5.40 -2.82 -22.00
C GLU A 2 -5.57 -3.71 -20.75
N THR A 3 -5.23 -3.19 -19.57
CA THR A 3 -5.51 -3.89 -18.31
C THR A 3 -7.00 -3.91 -18.03
N LEU A 4 -7.49 -4.95 -17.36
CA LEU A 4 -8.90 -5.07 -16.95
C LEU A 4 -9.31 -3.94 -15.98
N TYR A 5 -8.34 -3.49 -15.16
CA TYR A 5 -8.52 -2.43 -14.18
C TYR A 5 -7.80 -1.15 -14.62
N ASN A 6 -8.35 0.01 -14.25
CA ASN A 6 -7.71 1.29 -14.46
C ASN A 6 -6.65 1.57 -13.37
N VAL A 7 -5.49 0.96 -13.53
CA VAL A 7 -4.36 1.08 -12.59
C VAL A 7 -3.83 2.51 -12.50
N ASP A 8 -3.90 3.29 -13.59
CA ASP A 8 -3.43 4.69 -13.61
C ASP A 8 -4.31 5.58 -12.73
N CYS A 9 -5.62 5.31 -12.69
CA CYS A 9 -6.54 6.01 -11.79
C CYS A 9 -6.19 5.76 -10.33
N VAL A 10 -5.94 4.50 -9.96
CA VAL A 10 -5.56 4.13 -8.58
C VAL A 10 -4.23 4.75 -8.19
N GLN A 11 -3.23 4.72 -9.08
CA GLN A 11 -1.96 5.39 -8.85
C GLN A 11 -2.15 6.88 -8.56
N ARG A 12 -2.95 7.59 -9.38
CA ARG A 12 -3.21 9.03 -9.19
C ARG A 12 -3.90 9.35 -7.87
N ILE A 13 -4.83 8.48 -7.43
CA ILE A 13 -5.50 8.65 -6.14
C ILE A 13 -4.50 8.47 -4.99
N LEU A 14 -3.62 7.46 -5.08
CA LEU A 14 -2.57 7.21 -4.10
C LEU A 14 -1.60 8.39 -4.01
N ASP A 15 -1.09 8.86 -5.15
CA ASP A 15 -0.17 10.00 -5.22
C ASP A 15 -0.77 11.26 -4.57
N HIS A 16 -2.06 11.52 -4.83
CA HIS A 16 -2.77 12.66 -4.24
C HIS A 16 -2.92 12.53 -2.72
N PHE A 17 -3.23 11.33 -2.23
CA PHE A 17 -3.30 11.06 -0.80
C PHE A 17 -1.95 11.31 -0.12
N LEU A 18 -0.87 10.77 -0.69
CA LEU A 18 0.48 10.93 -0.16
C LEU A 18 0.94 12.39 -0.18
N ALA A 19 0.62 13.15 -1.24
CA ALA A 19 0.91 14.57 -1.30
C ALA A 19 0.15 15.38 -0.23
N MET A 20 -1.10 15.02 0.09
CA MET A 20 -1.89 15.68 1.14
C MET A 20 -1.39 15.38 2.56
N ASP A 21 -0.96 14.14 2.81
CA ASP A 21 -0.44 13.70 4.11
C ASP A 21 0.81 14.50 4.53
N GLN A 22 1.67 14.82 3.55
CA GLN A 22 2.87 15.65 3.75
C GLN A 22 2.54 17.11 4.10
N VAL A 23 1.45 17.67 3.56
CA VAL A 23 1.06 19.09 3.76
C VAL A 23 0.39 19.31 5.12
N THR A 24 -0.28 18.30 5.67
CA THR A 24 -1.06 18.42 6.93
C THR A 24 -0.19 18.24 8.18
N GLY A 25 1.14 18.16 8.03
CA GLY A 25 2.05 17.91 9.15
C GLY A 25 1.83 16.49 9.67
N GLY A 26 2.10 15.51 8.80
CA GLY A 26 1.96 14.08 9.06
C GLY A 26 2.37 13.73 10.48
N ALA A 27 1.40 13.22 11.24
CA ALA A 27 1.66 12.67 12.56
C ALA A 27 2.83 11.69 12.41
N SER A 28 3.96 12.01 13.04
CA SER A 28 5.16 11.18 13.04
C SER A 28 4.78 9.73 13.34
N PRO A 29 5.31 8.72 12.63
CA PRO A 29 5.00 7.34 12.95
C PRO A 29 5.51 7.06 14.36
N CYS A 30 4.63 6.44 15.14
CA CYS A 30 4.78 6.10 16.54
C CYS A 30 6.22 5.72 16.93
N SER A 31 6.72 6.33 18.00
CA SER A 31 7.80 5.77 18.80
C SER A 31 7.46 4.31 19.11
N ILE A 32 8.34 3.39 18.75
CA ILE A 32 8.27 2.01 19.25
C ILE A 32 8.71 2.10 20.72
N ASP A 33 7.77 2.00 21.65
CA ASP A 33 8.12 1.66 23.02
C ASP A 33 8.47 0.15 23.08
N ASP A 34 9.56 -0.15 23.77
CA ASP A 34 10.28 -1.43 23.90
C ASP A 34 9.46 -2.59 24.52
N ASP A 35 8.18 -2.38 24.85
CA ASP A 35 7.46 -3.23 25.82
C ASP A 35 6.34 -4.12 25.24
N GLY A 36 6.27 -4.33 23.93
CA GLY A 36 5.52 -5.45 23.33
C GLY A 36 4.02 -5.58 23.67
N GLN A 37 3.36 -4.54 24.21
CA GLN A 37 1.98 -4.62 24.70
C GLN A 37 0.99 -3.95 23.74
N LEU A 38 0.31 -4.77 22.92
CA LEU A 38 -0.84 -4.38 22.10
C LEU A 38 -2.12 -4.29 22.94
N ILE A 39 -2.25 -3.25 23.77
CA ILE A 39 -3.51 -2.95 24.51
C ILE A 39 -3.84 -1.46 24.45
N GLY A 40 -4.18 -1.05 23.24
CA GLY A 40 -4.85 0.19 22.88
C GLY A 40 -5.13 0.08 21.40
N SER A 41 -6.38 0.10 20.97
CA SER A 41 -6.78 -0.07 19.57
C SER A 41 -5.78 0.65 18.65
N PRO A 42 -5.14 -0.02 17.67
CA PRO A 42 -4.24 0.69 16.80
C PRO A 42 -5.15 1.63 16.02
N SER A 43 -5.17 2.91 16.39
CA SER A 43 -5.63 3.94 15.48
C SER A 43 -4.63 3.87 14.33
N LEU A 44 -4.89 2.98 13.37
CA LEU A 44 -4.07 2.83 12.18
C LEU A 44 -4.03 4.22 11.60
N THR A 45 -2.84 4.80 11.49
CA THR A 45 -2.71 6.10 10.83
C THR A 45 -3.38 5.97 9.46
N PRO A 46 -4.05 7.01 8.95
CA PRO A 46 -4.73 6.94 7.66
C PRO A 46 -3.88 6.31 6.54
N ILE A 47 -2.56 6.56 6.57
CA ILE A 47 -1.60 5.95 5.64
C ILE A 47 -1.47 4.44 5.77
N THR A 48 -1.54 3.86 6.97
CA THR A 48 -1.57 2.39 7.16
C THR A 48 -2.86 1.76 6.63
N MET A 49 -3.99 2.46 6.73
CA MET A 49 -5.23 2.00 6.10
C MET A 49 -5.15 2.01 4.58
N VAL A 50 -4.55 3.07 4.01
CA VAL A 50 -4.30 3.17 2.56
C VAL A 50 -3.32 2.10 2.11
N ALA A 51 -2.24 1.83 2.84
CA ALA A 51 -1.30 0.77 2.52
C ALA A 51 -1.98 -0.60 2.39
N LYS A 52 -2.82 -0.97 3.38
CA LYS A 52 -3.61 -2.22 3.34
C LYS A 52 -4.57 -2.27 2.15
N LEU A 53 -5.17 -1.14 1.78
CA LEU A 53 -6.05 -1.05 0.62
C LEU A 53 -5.27 -1.28 -0.69
N ILE A 54 -4.10 -0.65 -0.83
CA ILE A 54 -3.25 -0.80 -2.01
C ILE A 54 -2.71 -2.23 -2.12
N ASP A 55 -2.30 -2.86 -1.03
CA ASP A 55 -1.83 -4.26 -1.06
C ASP A 55 -2.97 -5.23 -1.44
N GLY A 56 -4.20 -4.98 -0.96
CA GLY A 56 -5.40 -5.71 -1.38
C GLY A 56 -5.71 -5.54 -2.87
N TYR A 57 -5.60 -4.30 -3.37
CA TYR A 57 -5.77 -4.00 -4.79
C TYR A 57 -4.69 -4.66 -5.65
N LEU A 58 -3.42 -4.62 -5.25
CA LEU A 58 -2.32 -5.29 -5.94
C LEU A 58 -2.59 -6.80 -6.09
N ALA A 59 -3.10 -7.45 -5.04
CA ALA A 59 -3.47 -8.86 -5.09
C ALA A 59 -4.63 -9.13 -6.06
N GLU A 60 -5.61 -8.24 -6.14
CA GLU A 60 -6.75 -8.34 -7.05
C GLU A 60 -6.34 -8.19 -8.53
N VAL A 61 -5.44 -7.25 -8.83
CA VAL A 61 -4.99 -7.00 -10.21
C VAL A 61 -3.85 -7.91 -10.66
N ALA A 62 -3.17 -8.57 -9.72
CA ALA A 62 -2.01 -9.42 -9.99
C ALA A 62 -2.25 -10.53 -11.05
N PRO A 63 -3.41 -11.20 -11.12
CA PRO A 63 -3.69 -12.24 -12.14
C PRO A 63 -3.86 -11.70 -13.57
N ASP A 64 -3.93 -10.38 -13.78
CA ASP A 64 -4.11 -9.80 -15.11
C ASP A 64 -2.83 -9.93 -15.96
N VAL A 65 -2.87 -10.77 -16.99
CA VAL A 65 -1.76 -11.00 -17.94
C VAL A 65 -1.30 -9.74 -18.68
N ASN A 66 -2.14 -8.71 -18.72
CA ASN A 66 -1.82 -7.42 -19.32
C ASN A 66 -1.11 -6.47 -18.36
N LEU A 67 -1.15 -6.75 -17.04
CA LEU A 67 -0.43 -5.98 -16.04
C LEU A 67 1.07 -6.23 -16.12
N LYS A 68 1.80 -5.21 -16.57
CA LYS A 68 3.26 -5.31 -16.74
C LYS A 68 3.98 -5.03 -15.43
N LEU A 69 5.09 -5.74 -15.23
CA LEU A 69 5.89 -5.69 -14.01
C LEU A 69 6.27 -4.25 -13.60
N PRO A 70 6.70 -3.36 -14.51
CA PRO A 70 7.03 -1.98 -14.12
C PRO A 70 5.85 -1.24 -13.48
N LYS A 71 4.61 -1.54 -13.92
CA LYS A 71 3.40 -0.89 -13.39
C LYS A 71 3.01 -1.46 -12.03
N PHE A 72 3.12 -2.77 -11.85
CA PHE A 72 2.93 -3.42 -10.56
C PHE A 72 3.93 -2.90 -9.52
N GLN A 73 5.22 -2.86 -9.90
CA GLN A 73 6.29 -2.37 -9.03
C GLN A 73 6.12 -0.89 -8.67
N ALA A 74 5.76 -0.04 -9.64
CA ALA A 74 5.54 1.39 -9.38
C ALA A 74 4.47 1.61 -8.31
N LEU A 75 3.35 0.89 -8.40
CA LEU A 75 2.26 1.02 -7.44
C LEU A 75 2.63 0.47 -6.05
N ALA A 76 3.34 -0.67 -6.00
CA ALA A 76 3.82 -1.25 -4.75
C ALA A 76 4.84 -0.35 -4.03
N ALA A 77 5.75 0.27 -4.78
CA ALA A 77 6.82 1.13 -4.28
C ALA A 77 6.35 2.55 -3.92
N ALA A 78 5.18 2.98 -4.39
CA ALA A 78 4.61 4.28 -4.05
C ALA A 78 4.22 4.37 -2.56
N VAL A 79 3.88 3.24 -1.93
CA VAL A 79 3.55 3.19 -0.50
C VAL A 79 4.83 3.16 0.35
N PRO A 80 5.02 4.10 1.29
CA PRO A 80 6.19 4.11 2.18
C PRO A 80 6.28 2.87 3.08
N GLU A 81 7.50 2.44 3.39
CA GLU A 81 7.76 1.24 4.21
C GLU A 81 7.10 1.33 5.60
N TYR A 82 7.21 2.48 6.28
CA TYR A 82 6.60 2.68 7.60
C TYR A 82 5.07 2.58 7.60
N ALA A 83 4.42 2.69 6.43
CA ALA A 83 2.97 2.53 6.31
C ALA A 83 2.53 1.06 6.37
N ARG A 84 3.49 0.12 6.24
CA ARG A 84 3.28 -1.32 6.35
C ARG A 84 3.93 -1.86 7.64
N PRO A 85 3.21 -1.90 8.76
CA PRO A 85 3.70 -2.61 9.95
C PRO A 85 3.88 -4.11 9.73
N LEU A 86 3.16 -4.67 8.74
CA LEU A 86 3.21 -6.06 8.30
C LEU A 86 3.08 -6.09 6.78
N ASP A 87 3.91 -6.90 6.11
CA ASP A 87 3.99 -6.99 4.65
C ASP A 87 3.22 -8.19 4.04
N ASP A 88 2.46 -8.95 4.84
CA ASP A 88 1.75 -10.15 4.39
C ASP A 88 0.86 -9.90 3.16
N GLY A 89 0.22 -8.73 3.11
CA GLY A 89 -0.61 -8.31 1.98
C GLY A 89 0.19 -8.15 0.69
N LEU A 90 1.34 -7.47 0.77
CA LEU A 90 2.25 -7.26 -0.34
C LEU A 90 2.88 -8.57 -0.82
N TYR A 91 3.37 -9.41 0.11
CA TYR A 91 3.93 -10.73 -0.25
C TYR A 91 2.90 -11.62 -0.94
N ARG A 92 1.65 -11.63 -0.48
CA ARG A 92 0.56 -12.33 -1.15
C ARG A 92 0.32 -11.80 -2.58
N ALA A 93 0.33 -10.48 -2.77
CA ALA A 93 0.15 -9.90 -4.10
C ALA A 93 1.29 -10.30 -5.06
N ILE A 94 2.53 -10.32 -4.57
CA ILE A 94 3.71 -10.74 -5.35
C ILE A 94 3.60 -12.22 -5.72
N ASP A 95 3.24 -13.10 -4.79
CA ASP A 95 3.06 -14.53 -5.04
C ASP A 95 1.98 -14.77 -6.11
N ILE A 96 0.88 -14.01 -6.10
CA ILE A 96 -0.14 -14.09 -7.15
C ILE A 96 0.40 -13.58 -8.49
N TYR A 97 1.20 -12.50 -8.51
CA TYR A 97 1.73 -11.90 -9.74
C TYR A 97 2.77 -12.79 -10.44
N LEU A 98 3.53 -13.56 -9.67
CA LEU A 98 4.60 -14.44 -10.17
C LEU A 98 4.12 -15.84 -10.58
N LYS A 99 2.86 -16.17 -10.32
CA LYS A 99 2.23 -17.44 -10.71
C LYS A 99 1.85 -17.45 -12.19
#